data_AF-A0A6V7M1T1-F1
#
_entry.id   AF-A0A6V7M1T1-F1
#
_cell.length_a   1.000
_cell.length_b   1.000
_cell.length_c   1.000
_cell.angle_alpha   90.00
_cell.angle_beta   90.00
_cell.angle_gamma   90.00
#
_symmetry.space_group_name_H-M   'P 1'
#
loop_
_entity.id
_entity.type
_entity.pdbx_description
1 polymer ?
#
loop_
_entity_poly.entity_id
_entity_poly.type
_entity_poly.pdbx_seq_one_letter_code
_entity_poly.pdbx_strand_id
1 'polypeptide(L)' 'SSLCEGDSGGGLSFESNGLWYLRGIISVSPVRDYSCDYNSYTGFTYFSHFREWVRNAFLKS' A
#
# COMPACT_ATOMS: atom_id res chain seq x y z
N SER A 1 1.96 8.07 -13.28
CA SER A 1 3.09 7.67 -12.44
C SER A 1 2.98 6.18 -12.18
N SER A 2 4.07 5.41 -12.28
CA SER A 2 4.12 4.05 -11.72
C SER A 2 4.73 4.13 -10.33
N LEU A 3 4.43 3.12 -9.51
CA LEU A 3 5.12 2.91 -8.24
C LEU A 3 6.49 2.28 -8.53
N CYS A 4 7.48 2.66 -7.74
CA CYS A 4 8.88 2.31 -7.96
C CYS A 4 9.57 1.89 -6.66
N GLU A 5 10.87 1.61 -6.76
CA GLU A 5 11.73 1.45 -5.59
C GLU A 5 11.68 2.72 -4.73
N GLY A 6 11.53 2.51 -3.43
CA GLY A 6 11.39 3.60 -2.45
C GLY A 6 9.95 3.98 -2.13
N ASP A 7 8.95 3.54 -2.91
CA ASP A 7 7.53 3.77 -2.59
C ASP A 7 6.97 2.75 -1.57
N SER A 8 7.74 1.71 -1.24
CA SER A 8 7.38 0.70 -0.24
C SER A 8 7.02 1.35 1.10
N GLY A 9 5.90 0.92 1.68
CA GLY A 9 5.29 1.54 2.85
C GLY A 9 4.26 2.63 2.53
N GLY A 10 4.21 3.13 1.29
CA GLY A 10 3.17 4.06 0.85
C GLY A 10 1.77 3.43 0.85
N GLY A 11 0.74 4.27 1.04
CA GLY A 11 -0.65 3.83 1.17
C GLY A 11 -1.45 3.88 -0.13
N LEU A 12 -2.15 2.80 -0.47
CA LEU A 12 -3.20 2.79 -1.48
C LEU A 12 -4.54 3.10 -0.81
N SER A 13 -5.10 4.28 -1.13
CA SER A 13 -6.35 4.76 -0.53
C SER A 13 -7.41 5.05 -1.59
N PHE A 14 -8.67 4.80 -1.24
CA PHE A 14 -9.82 5.10 -2.08
C PHE A 14 -10.77 6.04 -1.34
N GLU A 15 -11.28 7.04 -2.06
CA GLU A 15 -12.28 7.96 -1.53
C GLU A 15 -13.69 7.33 -1.63
N SER A 16 -14.48 7.50 -0.57
CA SER A 16 -15.88 7.15 -0.54
C SER A 16 -16.64 8.08 0.42
N ASN A 17 -17.63 8.79 -0.09
CA ASN A 17 -18.48 9.72 0.67
C ASN A 17 -17.71 10.82 1.43
N GLY A 18 -16.69 11.40 0.79
CA GLY A 18 -15.82 12.44 1.34
C GLY A 18 -14.72 11.92 2.27
N LEU A 19 -14.59 10.60 2.45
CA LEU A 19 -13.64 9.98 3.35
C LEU A 19 -12.66 9.08 2.58
N TRP A 20 -11.38 9.18 2.93
CA TRP A 20 -10.33 8.36 2.34
C TRP A 20 -10.08 7.10 3.17
N TYR A 21 -10.15 5.95 2.53
CA TYR A 21 -9.99 4.64 3.17
C TYR A 21 -8.72 3.95 2.67
N LEU A 22 -7.81 3.65 3.59
CA LEU A 22 -6.62 2.85 3.31
C LEU A 22 -7.01 1.39 3.03
N ARG A 23 -6.61 0.87 1.87
CA ARG A 23 -6.90 -0.50 1.44
C ARG A 23 -5.66 -1.36 1.26
N GLY A 24 -4.54 -0.75 0.90
CA GLY A 24 -3.28 -1.45 0.69
C GLY A 24 -2.10 -0.64 1.18
N ILE A 25 -1.00 -1.34 1.48
CA ILE A 25 0.30 -0.73 1.72
C ILE A 25 1.24 -1.31 0.67
N ILE A 26 1.99 -0.47 -0.05
CA ILE A 26 2.92 -0.90 -1.09
C ILE A 26 3.97 -1.80 -0.44
N SER A 27 4.14 -3.01 -0.98
CA SER A 27 5.12 -3.99 -0.48
C SER A 27 6.15 -4.34 -1.53
N VAL A 28 5.72 -4.63 -2.76
CA VAL A 28 6.61 -5.04 -3.85
C VAL A 28 6.33 -4.18 -5.06
N SER A 29 7.31 -3.37 -5.45
CA SER A 29 7.28 -2.58 -6.67
C SER A 29 8.16 -3.28 -7.72
N PRO A 30 7.65 -3.55 -8.93
CA PRO A 30 8.44 -4.18 -9.98
C PRO A 30 9.47 -3.20 -10.57
N VAL A 31 10.71 -3.67 -10.71
CA VAL A 31 11.82 -2.94 -11.33
C VAL A 31 12.24 -3.67 -12.60
N ARG A 32 12.48 -2.92 -13.67
CA ARG A 32 13.02 -3.45 -14.92
C ARG A 32 14.14 -2.55 -15.43
N ASP A 33 15.29 -3.14 -15.73
CA ASP A 33 16.45 -2.46 -16.30
C ASP A 33 16.87 -1.19 -15.52
N TYR A 34 16.90 -1.29 -14.17
CA TYR A 34 17.20 -0.19 -13.24
C TYR A 34 16.23 1.00 -13.31
N SER A 35 15.06 0.80 -13.92
CA SER A 35 13.99 1.79 -14.03
C SER A 35 12.67 1.21 -13.50
N CYS A 36 11.75 2.09 -13.14
CA CYS A 36 10.42 1.69 -12.69
C CYS A 36 9.69 0.98 -13.83
N ASP A 37 9.17 -0.23 -13.58
CA ASP A 37 8.41 -0.94 -14.61
C ASP A 37 6.96 -0.46 -14.62
N TYR A 38 6.57 0.21 -15.70
CA TYR A 38 5.22 0.73 -15.91
C TYR A 38 4.21 -0.34 -16.37
N ASN A 39 4.68 -1.52 -16.77
CA ASN A 39 3.84 -2.60 -17.33
C ASN A 39 3.60 -3.77 -16.36
N SER A 40 4.16 -3.69 -15.16
CA SER A 40 4.07 -4.76 -14.16
C SER A 40 3.15 -4.36 -13.00
N TYR A 41 2.57 -5.37 -12.34
CA TYR A 41 1.69 -5.15 -11.20
C TYR A 41 2.50 -4.88 -9.92
N THR A 42 2.12 -3.83 -9.20
CA THR A 42 2.60 -3.59 -7.82
C THR A 42 1.85 -4.50 -6.84
N GLY A 43 2.60 -5.13 -5.95
CA GLY A 43 2.08 -5.91 -4.83
C GLY A 43 1.78 -5.03 -3.62
N PHE A 44 0.57 -5.18 -3.06
CA PHE A 44 0.14 -4.48 -1.86
C PHE A 44 -0.14 -5.46 -0.73
N THR A 45 0.25 -5.09 0.50
CA THR A 45 -0.24 -5.75 1.71
C THR A 45 -1.74 -5.51 1.83
N TYR A 46 -2.52 -6.58 1.97
CA TYR A 46 -3.96 -6.49 2.16
C TYR A 46 -4.30 -5.98 3.57
N PHE A 47 -4.41 -4.65 3.71
CA PHE A 47 -4.53 -3.97 5.01
C PHE A 47 -5.71 -4.47 5.85
N SER A 48 -6.84 -4.81 5.21
CA SER A 48 -8.04 -5.24 5.92
C SER A 48 -7.83 -6.54 6.70
N HIS A 49 -6.93 -7.43 6.26
CA HIS A 49 -6.57 -8.65 7.01
C HIS A 49 -5.89 -8.33 8.34
N PHE A 50 -5.05 -7.29 8.38
CA PHE A 50 -4.26 -6.92 9.56
C PHE A 50 -4.93 -5.89 10.47
N ARG A 51 -6.19 -5.53 10.20
CA ARG A 51 -6.91 -4.46 10.91
C ARG A 51 -6.91 -4.65 12.43
N GLU A 52 -7.14 -5.86 12.92
CA GLU A 52 -7.19 -6.12 14.36
C GLU A 52 -5.81 -6.02 15.02
N TRP A 53 -4.74 -6.45 14.33
CA TRP A 53 -3.37 -6.26 14.81
C TRP A 53 -3.05 -4.76 14.96
N VAL A 54 -3.36 -3.95 13.94
CA VAL A 54 -3.16 -2.49 14.00
C VAL A 54 -3.96 -1.87 15.14
N ARG A 55 -5.24 -2.22 15.28
CA ARG A 55 -6.09 -1.71 16.37
C ARG A 55 -5.52 -2.05 17.74
N ASN A 56 -5.09 -3.29 17.94
CA ASN A 56 -4.50 -3.69 19.22
C ASN A 56 -3.18 -2.95 19.50
N ALA A 57 -2.33 -2.76 18.48
CA ALA A 57 -1.04 -2.09 18.63
C ALA A 57 -1.18 -0.59 18.97
N PHE A 58 -2.19 0.10 18.45
CA PHE A 58 -2.29 1.56 18.55
C PHE A 58 -3.50 2.10 19.33
N LEU A 59 -4.54 1.28 19.58
CA LEU A 59 -5.78 1.74 20.25
C LEU A 59 -6.05 1.06 21.60
N LYS A 60 -5.35 -0.04 21.92
CA LYS A 60 -5.45 -0.71 23.24
C LYS A 60 -4.19 -0.49 24.09
N SER A 61 -3.71 0.75 24.11
CA SER A 61 -2.70 1.22 25.07
C SER A 61 -3.31 1.37 26.45
#